data_AF-F0HLC3-F1
#
_entry.id   AF-F0HLC3-F1
#
_cell.length_a   1.000
_cell.length_b   1.000
_cell.length_c   1.000
_cell.angle_alpha   90.00
_cell.angle_beta   90.00
_cell.angle_gamma   90.00
#
_symmetry.space_group_name_H-M   'P 1'
#
loop_
_entity.id
_entity.type
_entity.pdbx_description
1 polymer ?
#
loop_
_entity_poly.entity_id
_entity_poly.type
_entity_poly.pdbx_seq_one_letter_code
_entity_poly.pdbx_strand_id
1 'polypeptide(L)'
;MKADIAVSDVVLLLCATCDNAKKQGRRFAMRTEYLREFVVFSRYLSFTDAAKELFIAQSTLSTHIAALESDVGFSLIDRKAGNRLTDKGAVFLDGARTLLDGLDETLARCREMGDPDATLRIAVQYPTPLFATKLKERLPMSFAFVDHDYRDPIFQPIANGAADIVLDYDYTPFASLVKETSALDLVTKTCLAFRMSISMMASNPLASKSALSRSDLRGASIIINDAHNYDRIRYLYERMLGDSLNLRFSLQPINGMSGLAFATYGDGVHICGLSENRHWFADRNDIVLFEELDGKPFGMPTSLTYSADASDWVREGAAIVLECMEACRKENGLAS
;
A
#
# COMPACT_ATOMS: atom_id res chain seq x y z
N MET A 1 32.26 5.44 -34.07
CA MET A 1 32.50 3.98 -34.01
C MET A 1 31.95 3.52 -32.67
N LYS A 2 30.72 3.01 -32.64
CA LYS A 2 30.07 2.53 -31.41
C LYS A 2 30.67 1.16 -31.09
N ALA A 3 31.22 1.00 -29.89
CA ALA A 3 31.63 -0.30 -29.41
C ALA A 3 30.40 -0.97 -28.78
N ASP A 4 29.86 -1.97 -29.46
CA ASP A 4 28.89 -2.89 -28.86
C ASP A 4 29.63 -3.74 -27.82
N ILE A 5 29.33 -3.49 -26.54
CA ILE A 5 29.77 -4.36 -25.44
C ILE A 5 28.63 -5.36 -25.24
N ALA A 6 28.86 -6.62 -25.57
CA ALA A 6 27.87 -7.67 -25.40
C ALA A 6 27.61 -7.91 -23.89
N VAL A 7 26.39 -8.30 -23.53
CA VAL A 7 26.00 -8.64 -22.14
C VAL A 7 26.93 -9.71 -21.53
N SER A 8 27.54 -10.56 -22.36
CA SER A 8 28.57 -11.53 -21.93
C SER A 8 29.85 -10.88 -21.42
N ASP A 9 30.23 -9.71 -21.92
CA ASP A 9 31.50 -9.04 -21.59
C ASP A 9 31.44 -8.34 -20.23
N VAL A 10 30.25 -7.90 -19.80
CA VAL A 10 30.03 -7.37 -18.45
C VAL A 10 30.10 -8.49 -17.40
N VAL A 11 29.53 -9.66 -17.71
CA VAL A 11 29.61 -10.87 -16.87
C VAL A 11 31.05 -11.42 -16.86
N LEU A 12 31.78 -11.37 -17.99
CA LEU A 12 33.19 -11.75 -18.03
C LEU A 12 34.11 -10.76 -17.31
N LEU A 13 33.81 -9.45 -17.28
CA LEU A 13 34.60 -8.48 -16.50
C LEU A 13 34.50 -8.74 -14.99
N LEU A 14 33.34 -9.23 -14.54
CA LEU A 14 33.12 -9.66 -13.15
C LEU A 14 33.85 -10.96 -12.80
N CYS A 15 34.09 -11.83 -13.78
CA CYS A 15 34.83 -13.10 -13.59
C CYS A 15 36.35 -12.97 -13.81
N ALA A 16 36.82 -12.13 -14.73
CA ALA A 16 38.22 -12.07 -15.15
C ALA A 16 39.13 -11.27 -14.20
N THR A 17 38.56 -10.55 -13.22
CA THR A 17 39.32 -9.93 -12.12
C THR A 17 39.56 -10.87 -10.93
N CYS A 18 39.03 -12.10 -10.99
CA CYS A 18 39.01 -13.05 -9.89
C CYS A 18 40.40 -13.64 -9.55
N ASP A 19 41.35 -13.66 -10.50
CA ASP A 19 42.69 -14.20 -10.23
C ASP A 19 43.59 -13.26 -9.41
N ASN A 20 43.33 -11.94 -9.43
CA ASN A 20 44.05 -10.98 -8.58
C ASN A 20 43.34 -10.75 -7.23
N ALA A 21 42.05 -11.08 -7.14
CA ALA A 21 41.21 -10.88 -5.94
C ALA A 21 41.45 -11.91 -4.83
N LYS A 22 42.02 -13.09 -5.14
CA LYS A 22 42.38 -14.10 -4.13
C LYS A 22 43.38 -13.61 -3.07
N LYS A 23 44.10 -12.50 -3.33
CA LYS A 23 45.06 -11.92 -2.37
C LYS A 23 44.46 -10.94 -1.34
N GLN A 24 43.19 -10.54 -1.43
CA GLN A 24 42.66 -9.45 -0.58
C GLN A 24 41.32 -9.71 0.14
N GLY A 25 40.76 -10.92 0.14
CA GLY A 25 39.70 -11.31 1.10
C GLY A 25 38.43 -10.44 1.14
N ARG A 26 38.10 -9.71 0.07
CA ARG A 26 36.88 -8.89 0.00
C ARG A 26 35.83 -9.60 -0.85
N ARG A 27 34.72 -10.00 -0.23
CA ARG A 27 33.55 -10.56 -0.91
C ARG A 27 32.75 -9.39 -1.49
N PHE A 28 32.68 -9.28 -2.82
CA PHE A 28 31.79 -8.33 -3.50
C PHE A 28 30.34 -8.76 -3.20
N ALA A 29 29.61 -7.97 -2.42
CA ALA A 29 28.20 -8.21 -2.09
C ALA A 29 27.40 -6.93 -2.37
N MET A 30 27.20 -6.66 -3.66
CA MET A 30 26.43 -5.52 -4.13
C MET A 30 24.93 -5.75 -3.84
N ARG A 31 24.29 -4.82 -3.12
CA ARG A 31 22.86 -4.92 -2.75
C ARG A 31 21.97 -4.41 -3.87
N THR A 32 20.98 -5.22 -4.28
CA THR A 32 19.99 -4.89 -5.32
C THR A 32 19.18 -3.63 -5.00
N GLU A 33 18.86 -3.41 -3.72
CA GLU A 33 18.24 -2.17 -3.21
C GLU A 33 19.02 -0.93 -3.66
N TYR A 34 20.35 -0.96 -3.56
CA TYR A 34 21.19 0.20 -3.88
C TYR A 34 21.24 0.46 -5.39
N LEU A 35 21.14 -0.58 -6.22
CA LEU A 35 20.97 -0.42 -7.66
C LEU A 35 19.64 0.27 -7.98
N ARG A 36 18.53 -0.17 -7.37
CA ARG A 36 17.21 0.45 -7.59
C ARG A 36 17.22 1.91 -7.16
N GLU A 37 17.80 2.22 -6.01
CA GLU A 37 17.97 3.59 -5.52
C GLU A 37 18.82 4.46 -6.46
N PHE A 38 19.92 3.91 -7.01
CA PHE A 38 20.73 4.62 -8.00
C PHE A 38 19.97 4.88 -9.31
N VAL A 39 19.18 3.91 -9.79
CA VAL A 39 18.31 4.09 -10.96
C VAL A 39 17.30 5.21 -10.71
N VAL A 40 16.67 5.25 -9.53
CA VAL A 40 15.74 6.33 -9.17
C VAL A 40 16.48 7.67 -9.07
N PHE A 41 17.63 7.71 -8.40
CA PHE A 41 18.47 8.91 -8.33
C PHE A 41 18.80 9.46 -9.72
N SER A 42 19.10 8.61 -10.71
CA SER A 42 19.44 9.03 -12.07
C SER A 42 18.34 9.82 -12.78
N ARG A 43 17.07 9.66 -12.37
CA ARG A 43 15.92 10.40 -12.92
C ARG A 43 15.85 11.83 -12.42
N TYR A 44 16.27 12.05 -11.17
CA TYR A 44 16.15 13.34 -10.48
C TYR A 44 17.46 14.13 -10.44
N LEU A 45 18.61 13.44 -10.44
CA LEU A 45 19.94 14.03 -10.22
C LEU A 45 20.02 14.92 -8.96
N SER A 46 19.15 14.63 -7.99
CA SER A 46 18.95 15.38 -6.76
C SER A 46 18.74 14.37 -5.65
N PHE A 47 19.64 14.35 -4.66
CA PHE A 47 19.50 13.45 -3.51
C PHE A 47 18.23 13.74 -2.72
N THR A 48 17.80 15.00 -2.67
CA THR A 48 16.60 15.41 -1.94
C THR A 48 15.34 14.88 -2.62
N ASP A 49 15.24 15.06 -3.94
CA ASP A 49 14.02 14.68 -4.67
C ASP A 49 13.95 13.17 -4.90
N ALA A 50 15.08 12.52 -5.16
CA ALA A 50 15.16 11.07 -5.22
C ALA A 50 14.84 10.41 -3.87
N ALA A 51 15.29 10.97 -2.75
CA ALA A 51 14.97 10.42 -1.43
C ALA A 51 13.49 10.59 -1.07
N LYS A 52 12.84 11.68 -1.51
CA LYS A 52 11.39 11.86 -1.41
C LYS A 52 10.64 10.82 -2.23
N GLU A 53 11.05 10.59 -3.48
CA GLU A 53 10.47 9.53 -4.33
C GLU A 53 10.57 8.15 -3.67
N LEU A 54 11.73 7.87 -3.06
CA LEU A 54 12.01 6.59 -2.42
C LEU A 54 11.44 6.47 -0.99
N PHE A 55 10.81 7.53 -0.46
CA PHE A 55 10.33 7.61 0.92
C PHE A 55 11.40 7.29 1.98
N ILE A 56 12.66 7.71 1.75
CA ILE A 56 13.77 7.54 2.69
C ILE A 56 14.40 8.89 3.06
N ALA A 57 15.18 8.91 4.15
CA ALA A 57 15.96 10.09 4.48
C ALA A 57 17.05 10.33 3.42
N GLN A 58 17.29 11.60 3.07
CA GLN A 58 18.34 11.99 2.12
C GLN A 58 19.74 11.48 2.54
N SER A 59 20.03 11.46 3.84
CA SER A 59 21.27 10.91 4.40
C SER A 59 21.40 9.41 4.17
N THR A 60 20.29 8.67 4.20
CA THR A 60 20.23 7.23 3.92
C THR A 60 20.58 6.97 2.46
N LEU A 61 19.90 7.65 1.52
CA LEU A 61 20.19 7.54 0.09
C LEU A 61 21.65 7.88 -0.23
N SER A 62 22.18 8.94 0.38
CA SER A 62 23.57 9.34 0.18
C SER A 62 24.56 8.27 0.65
N THR A 63 24.27 7.64 1.79
CA THR A 63 25.08 6.54 2.35
C THR A 63 25.01 5.30 1.47
N HIS A 64 23.82 4.95 0.98
CA HIS A 64 23.61 3.79 0.11
C HIS A 64 24.32 3.94 -1.23
N ILE A 65 24.22 5.11 -1.86
CA ILE A 65 24.96 5.37 -3.10
C ILE A 65 26.47 5.38 -2.86
N ALA A 66 26.96 5.94 -1.75
CA ALA A 66 28.39 5.88 -1.43
C ALA A 66 28.88 4.44 -1.22
N ALA A 67 28.06 3.59 -0.60
CA ALA A 67 28.36 2.17 -0.47
C ALA A 67 28.38 1.47 -1.85
N LEU A 68 27.44 1.79 -2.74
CA LEU A 68 27.44 1.27 -4.11
C LEU A 68 28.68 1.71 -4.90
N GLU A 69 29.07 2.99 -4.82
CA GLU A 69 30.31 3.52 -5.43
C GLU A 69 31.56 2.80 -4.88
N SER A 70 31.57 2.48 -3.59
CA SER A 70 32.63 1.69 -2.95
C SER A 70 32.65 0.24 -3.47
N ASP A 71 31.48 -0.37 -3.63
CA ASP A 71 31.35 -1.75 -4.10
C ASP A 71 31.80 -1.88 -5.56
N VAL A 72 31.51 -0.90 -6.42
CA VAL A 72 31.96 -0.92 -7.83
C VAL A 72 33.40 -0.41 -8.01
N GLY A 73 33.94 0.32 -7.02
CA GLY A 73 35.31 0.84 -7.03
C GLY A 73 35.51 2.10 -7.89
N PHE A 74 34.43 2.79 -8.28
CA PHE A 74 34.48 4.05 -9.02
C PHE A 74 33.27 4.92 -8.71
N SER A 75 33.44 6.24 -8.89
CA SER A 75 32.35 7.19 -8.70
C SER A 75 31.32 7.08 -9.82
N LEU A 76 30.06 6.93 -9.43
CA LEU A 76 28.90 6.94 -10.31
C LEU A 76 28.37 8.37 -10.48
N ILE A 77 28.59 9.23 -9.47
CA ILE A 77 28.09 10.61 -9.42
C ILE A 77 29.24 11.61 -9.32
N ASP A 78 29.24 12.59 -10.22
CA ASP A 78 30.03 13.81 -10.09
C ASP A 78 29.28 14.84 -9.23
N ARG A 79 29.66 14.91 -7.95
CA ARG A 79 29.13 15.86 -6.97
C ARG A 79 29.65 17.28 -7.18
N LYS A 80 30.79 17.47 -7.88
CA LYS A 80 31.38 18.80 -8.15
C LYS A 80 30.65 19.52 -9.28
N ALA A 81 30.06 18.76 -10.20
CA ALA A 81 29.28 19.28 -11.32
C ALA A 81 27.76 19.33 -11.05
N GLY A 82 27.35 19.43 -9.79
CA GLY A 82 25.93 19.50 -9.42
C GLY A 82 25.19 18.16 -9.55
N ASN A 83 25.78 17.09 -9.03
CA ASN A 83 25.18 15.75 -8.93
C ASN A 83 24.82 15.11 -10.29
N ARG A 84 25.73 15.18 -11.25
CA ARG A 84 25.56 14.53 -12.58
C ARG A 84 26.10 13.11 -12.55
N LEU A 85 25.68 12.28 -13.50
CA LEU A 85 26.34 10.98 -13.72
C LEU A 85 27.75 11.21 -14.29
N THR A 86 28.71 10.40 -13.84
CA THR A 86 30.01 10.27 -14.53
C THR A 86 29.83 9.43 -15.80
N ASP A 87 30.82 9.42 -16.70
CA ASP A 87 30.78 8.54 -17.88
C ASP A 87 30.62 7.06 -17.48
N LYS A 88 31.31 6.65 -16.40
CA LYS A 88 31.16 5.31 -15.82
C LYS A 88 29.78 5.12 -15.18
N GLY A 89 29.24 6.15 -14.54
CA GLY A 89 27.89 6.14 -13.96
C GLY A 89 26.79 5.99 -15.00
N ALA A 90 26.96 6.58 -16.19
CA ALA A 90 26.03 6.41 -17.32
C ALA A 90 26.06 4.98 -17.86
N VAL A 91 27.25 4.42 -18.11
CA VAL A 91 27.38 3.01 -18.54
C VAL A 91 26.85 2.04 -17.48
N PHE A 92 27.15 2.31 -16.20
CA PHE A 92 26.65 1.49 -15.10
C PHE A 92 25.13 1.58 -14.95
N LEU A 93 24.52 2.75 -15.20
CA LEU A 93 23.07 2.91 -15.16
C LEU A 93 22.36 2.01 -16.18
N ASP A 94 22.86 1.96 -17.41
CA ASP A 94 22.29 1.10 -18.46
C ASP A 94 22.41 -0.37 -18.04
N GLY A 95 23.58 -0.79 -17.54
CA GLY A 95 23.78 -2.15 -17.03
C GLY A 95 22.90 -2.46 -15.80
N ALA A 96 22.74 -1.51 -14.88
CA ALA A 96 21.91 -1.67 -13.69
C ALA A 96 20.43 -1.86 -14.06
N ARG A 97 19.92 -1.11 -15.04
CA ARG A 97 18.57 -1.31 -15.58
C ARG A 97 18.41 -2.71 -16.16
N THR A 98 19.30 -3.12 -17.07
CA THR A 98 19.25 -4.46 -17.67
C THR A 98 19.31 -5.59 -16.63
N LEU A 99 20.13 -5.43 -15.58
CA LEU A 99 20.22 -6.42 -14.50
C LEU A 99 18.94 -6.48 -13.67
N LEU A 100 18.34 -5.34 -13.34
CA LEU A 100 17.09 -5.28 -12.60
C LEU A 100 15.93 -5.83 -13.44
N ASP A 101 15.85 -5.47 -14.72
CA ASP A 101 14.85 -6.00 -15.65
C ASP A 101 14.99 -7.52 -15.79
N GLY A 102 16.21 -8.03 -15.99
CA GLY A 102 16.47 -9.47 -16.10
C GLY A 102 16.18 -10.23 -14.80
N LEU A 103 16.39 -9.60 -13.64
CA LEU A 103 16.00 -10.15 -12.34
C LEU A 103 14.48 -10.19 -12.22
N ASP A 104 13.79 -9.10 -12.55
CA ASP A 104 12.34 -8.99 -12.47
C ASP A 104 11.66 -9.97 -13.46
N GLU A 105 12.17 -10.12 -14.69
CA GLU A 105 11.75 -11.14 -15.65
C GLU A 105 11.98 -12.56 -15.15
N THR A 106 13.13 -12.82 -14.52
CA THR A 106 13.44 -14.16 -14.00
C THR A 106 12.53 -14.50 -12.85
N LEU A 107 12.28 -13.56 -11.93
CA LEU A 107 11.33 -13.74 -10.84
C LEU A 107 9.91 -13.92 -11.38
N ALA A 108 9.51 -13.18 -12.42
CA ALA A 108 8.23 -13.36 -13.10
C ALA A 108 8.11 -14.76 -13.72
N ARG A 109 9.10 -15.22 -14.50
CA ARG A 109 9.13 -16.58 -15.06
C ARG A 109 9.08 -17.64 -13.97
N CYS A 110 9.82 -17.48 -12.87
CA CYS A 110 9.76 -18.41 -11.74
C CYS A 110 8.37 -18.46 -11.10
N ARG A 111 7.67 -17.31 -11.01
CA ARG A 111 6.28 -17.25 -10.53
C ARG A 111 5.28 -17.85 -11.53
N GLU A 112 5.52 -17.67 -12.83
CA GLU A 112 4.71 -18.24 -13.93
C GLU A 112 4.87 -19.74 -14.11
N MET A 113 6.02 -20.29 -13.72
CA MET A 113 6.29 -21.73 -13.76
C MET A 113 5.42 -22.54 -12.79
N GLY A 114 4.49 -21.89 -12.09
CA GLY A 114 3.45 -22.55 -11.31
C GLY A 114 4.07 -23.38 -10.21
N ASP A 115 4.67 -22.70 -9.24
CA ASP A 115 5.02 -23.37 -7.99
C ASP A 115 3.70 -23.71 -7.27
N PRO A 116 3.36 -24.98 -7.01
CA PRO A 116 2.24 -25.31 -6.13
C PRO A 116 2.37 -24.69 -4.72
N ASP A 117 3.58 -24.22 -4.34
CA ASP A 117 3.84 -23.47 -3.12
C ASP A 117 3.82 -21.92 -3.31
N ALA A 118 3.57 -21.41 -4.53
CA ALA A 118 3.41 -19.97 -4.77
C ALA A 118 2.25 -19.43 -3.94
N THR A 119 2.54 -18.42 -3.14
CA THR A 119 1.57 -17.80 -2.22
C THR A 119 1.14 -16.45 -2.77
N LEU A 120 -0.16 -16.29 -3.03
CA LEU A 120 -0.77 -15.00 -3.37
C LEU A 120 -0.69 -14.07 -2.17
N ARG A 121 0.02 -12.95 -2.30
CA ARG A 121 0.21 -12.00 -1.19
C ARG A 121 -0.78 -10.86 -1.35
N ILE A 122 -1.63 -10.72 -0.35
CA ILE A 122 -2.70 -9.74 -0.32
C ILE A 122 -2.35 -8.71 0.77
N ALA A 123 -1.91 -7.53 0.34
CA ALA A 123 -1.69 -6.39 1.23
C ALA A 123 -3.04 -5.83 1.69
N VAL A 124 -3.27 -5.81 3.00
CA VAL A 124 -4.49 -5.31 3.61
C VAL A 124 -4.22 -4.97 5.08
N GLN A 125 -4.76 -3.86 5.57
CA GLN A 125 -4.56 -3.49 6.98
C GLN A 125 -5.28 -4.44 7.94
N TYR A 126 -6.57 -4.68 7.69
CA TYR A 126 -7.41 -5.49 8.57
C TYR A 126 -8.31 -6.43 7.77
N PRO A 127 -7.87 -7.69 7.51
CA PRO A 127 -8.72 -8.67 6.88
C PRO A 127 -9.82 -9.10 7.85
N THR A 128 -11.09 -8.85 7.52
CA THR A 128 -12.19 -9.31 8.37
C THR A 128 -12.21 -10.84 8.44
N PRO A 129 -12.63 -11.45 9.56
CA PRO A 129 -12.78 -12.91 9.65
C PRO A 129 -13.68 -13.49 8.57
N LEU A 130 -14.75 -12.76 8.21
CA LEU A 130 -15.65 -13.14 7.12
C LEU A 130 -14.90 -13.23 5.78
N PHE A 131 -14.12 -12.20 5.45
CA PHE A 131 -13.35 -12.18 4.21
C PHE A 131 -12.27 -13.26 4.17
N ALA A 132 -11.53 -13.44 5.27
CA ALA A 132 -10.52 -14.48 5.39
C ALA A 132 -11.12 -15.90 5.21
N THR A 133 -12.31 -16.13 5.77
CA THR A 133 -13.03 -17.41 5.62
C THR A 133 -13.41 -17.66 4.17
N LYS A 134 -13.98 -16.65 3.48
CA LYS A 134 -14.35 -16.78 2.06
C LYS A 134 -13.16 -17.01 1.15
N LEU A 135 -12.05 -16.32 1.39
CA LEU A 135 -10.81 -16.56 0.65
C LEU A 135 -10.35 -18.00 0.83
N LYS A 136 -10.32 -18.51 2.07
CA LYS A 136 -9.94 -19.89 2.35
C LYS A 136 -10.84 -20.92 1.69
N GLU A 137 -12.13 -20.63 1.55
CA GLU A 137 -13.10 -21.53 0.92
C GLU A 137 -13.05 -21.52 -0.61
N ARG A 138 -12.71 -20.38 -1.23
CA ARG A 138 -12.87 -20.16 -2.67
C ARG A 138 -11.58 -20.05 -3.44
N LEU A 139 -10.50 -19.62 -2.80
CA LEU A 139 -9.23 -19.43 -3.47
C LEU A 139 -8.50 -20.78 -3.55
N PRO A 140 -8.28 -21.34 -4.75
CA PRO A 140 -7.69 -22.67 -4.92
C PRO A 140 -6.17 -22.70 -4.71
N MET A 141 -5.56 -21.54 -4.41
CA MET A 141 -4.12 -21.34 -4.25
C MET A 141 -3.78 -20.88 -2.84
N SER A 142 -2.54 -21.13 -2.43
CA SER A 142 -1.99 -20.60 -1.18
C SER A 142 -2.05 -19.08 -1.19
N PHE A 143 -2.40 -18.47 -0.07
CA PHE A 143 -2.39 -17.02 0.09
C PHE A 143 -1.91 -16.61 1.48
N ALA A 144 -1.37 -15.40 1.56
CA ALA A 144 -0.96 -14.78 2.81
C ALA A 144 -1.40 -13.31 2.82
N PHE A 145 -1.83 -12.86 3.98
CA PHE A 145 -2.01 -11.42 4.21
C PHE A 145 -0.66 -10.78 4.51
N VAL A 146 -0.41 -9.66 3.86
CA VAL A 146 0.71 -8.78 4.15
C VAL A 146 0.14 -7.56 4.85
N ASP A 147 0.72 -7.20 5.99
CA ASP A 147 0.30 -5.99 6.70
C ASP A 147 0.54 -4.76 5.82
N HIS A 148 -0.49 -3.94 5.68
CA HIS A 148 -0.41 -2.68 4.94
C HIS A 148 -1.03 -1.59 5.78
N ASP A 149 -0.19 -0.78 6.39
CA ASP A 149 -0.65 0.36 7.15
C ASP A 149 -1.16 1.43 6.19
N TYR A 150 -2.36 1.96 6.42
CA TYR A 150 -2.90 3.05 5.60
C TYR A 150 -2.03 4.32 5.64
N ARG A 151 -1.06 4.43 6.56
CA ARG A 151 -0.05 5.49 6.59
C ARG A 151 1.02 5.34 5.50
N ASP A 152 1.20 4.13 4.97
CA ASP A 152 2.15 3.84 3.91
C ASP A 152 1.55 4.18 2.53
N PRO A 153 2.38 4.51 1.53
CA PRO A 153 1.89 4.68 0.15
C PRO A 153 1.16 3.43 -0.35
N ILE A 154 -0.08 3.61 -0.82
CA ILE A 154 -1.03 2.53 -1.17
C ILE A 154 -0.40 1.50 -2.12
N PHE A 155 0.34 1.97 -3.12
CA PHE A 155 0.86 1.10 -4.19
C PHE A 155 2.27 0.57 -3.91
N GLN A 156 2.93 1.01 -2.84
CA GLN A 156 4.28 0.59 -2.51
C GLN A 156 4.42 -0.93 -2.37
N PRO A 157 3.47 -1.68 -1.76
CA PRO A 157 3.57 -3.14 -1.69
C PRO A 157 3.61 -3.82 -3.07
N ILE A 158 2.93 -3.27 -4.07
CA ILE A 158 3.01 -3.80 -5.45
C ILE A 158 4.33 -3.36 -6.09
N ALA A 159 4.70 -2.08 -5.95
CA ALA A 159 5.88 -1.50 -6.60
C ALA A 159 7.21 -2.11 -6.13
N ASN A 160 7.33 -2.48 -4.86
CA ASN A 160 8.51 -3.17 -4.32
C ASN A 160 8.39 -4.70 -4.40
N GLY A 161 7.28 -5.20 -4.96
CA GLY A 161 7.00 -6.61 -5.07
C GLY A 161 6.79 -7.32 -3.73
N ALA A 162 6.36 -6.64 -2.67
CA ALA A 162 5.98 -7.20 -1.36
C ALA A 162 4.56 -7.78 -1.30
N ALA A 163 3.68 -7.38 -2.22
CA ALA A 163 2.35 -7.95 -2.42
C ALA A 163 2.00 -8.04 -3.91
N ASP A 164 1.06 -8.93 -4.22
CA ASP A 164 0.54 -9.12 -5.58
C ASP A 164 -0.79 -8.37 -5.76
N ILE A 165 -1.53 -8.20 -4.67
CA ILE A 165 -2.80 -7.47 -4.59
C ILE A 165 -2.75 -6.51 -3.41
N VAL A 166 -3.26 -5.28 -3.57
CA VAL A 166 -3.53 -4.34 -2.48
C VAL A 166 -5.03 -4.14 -2.35
N LEU A 167 -5.52 -4.25 -1.11
CA LEU A 167 -6.88 -3.90 -0.71
C LEU A 167 -6.85 -2.64 0.18
N ASP A 168 -7.52 -1.59 -0.25
CA ASP A 168 -7.61 -0.30 0.46
C ASP A 168 -9.04 0.25 0.35
N TYR A 169 -9.31 1.41 0.96
CA TYR A 169 -10.47 2.22 0.64
C TYR A 169 -10.47 2.62 -0.84
N ASP A 170 -11.65 2.98 -1.35
CA ASP A 170 -11.79 3.50 -2.70
C ASP A 170 -11.04 4.82 -2.86
N TYR A 171 -9.89 4.78 -3.52
CA TYR A 171 -9.10 5.96 -3.82
C TYR A 171 -9.41 6.56 -5.21
N THR A 172 -10.30 5.96 -6.00
CA THR A 172 -10.61 6.45 -7.35
C THR A 172 -11.13 7.90 -7.44
N PRO A 173 -11.71 8.50 -6.38
CA PRO A 173 -12.03 9.93 -6.39
C PRO A 173 -10.82 10.87 -6.31
N PHE A 174 -9.63 10.38 -5.94
CA PHE A 174 -8.45 11.21 -5.72
C PHE A 174 -7.55 11.20 -6.95
N ALA A 175 -7.55 12.31 -7.70
CA ALA A 175 -6.83 12.42 -8.98
C ALA A 175 -5.31 12.17 -8.90
N SER A 176 -4.68 12.45 -7.75
CA SER A 176 -3.26 12.14 -7.53
C SER A 176 -3.00 10.63 -7.52
N LEU A 177 -3.85 9.88 -6.80
CA LEU A 177 -3.73 8.42 -6.70
C LEU A 177 -4.07 7.75 -8.02
N VAL A 178 -5.08 8.24 -8.75
CA VAL A 178 -5.40 7.75 -10.11
C VAL A 178 -4.24 7.96 -11.09
N LYS A 179 -3.53 9.09 -11.00
CA LYS A 179 -2.32 9.34 -11.80
C LYS A 179 -1.21 8.37 -11.45
N GLU A 180 -1.01 8.09 -10.17
CA GLU A 180 0.00 7.14 -9.70
C GLU A 180 -0.32 5.71 -10.14
N THR A 181 -1.58 5.27 -10.03
CA THR A 181 -2.08 4.00 -10.58
C THR A 181 -1.75 3.87 -12.07
N SER A 182 -1.96 4.95 -12.84
CA SER A 182 -1.65 4.96 -14.28
C SER A 182 -0.14 4.96 -14.57
N ALA A 183 0.66 5.63 -13.74
CA ALA A 183 2.12 5.68 -13.90
C ALA A 183 2.81 4.36 -13.55
N LEU A 184 2.16 3.54 -12.73
CA LEU A 184 2.62 2.21 -12.30
C LEU A 184 1.96 1.07 -13.09
N ASP A 185 1.20 1.39 -14.14
CA ASP A 185 0.44 0.43 -14.96
C ASP A 185 -0.37 -0.55 -14.08
N LEU A 186 -1.18 -0.02 -13.17
CA LEU A 186 -1.99 -0.82 -12.25
C LEU A 186 -3.45 -0.91 -12.71
N VAL A 187 -4.08 -2.04 -12.39
CA VAL A 187 -5.50 -2.31 -12.60
C VAL A 187 -6.25 -2.19 -11.27
N THR A 188 -7.29 -1.36 -11.25
CA THR A 188 -8.13 -1.14 -10.07
C THR A 188 -9.56 -1.64 -10.31
N LYS A 189 -10.15 -2.29 -9.30
CA LYS A 189 -11.56 -2.68 -9.24
C LYS A 189 -12.16 -2.21 -7.92
N THR A 190 -13.29 -1.50 -7.97
CA THR A 190 -13.99 -1.02 -6.78
C THR A 190 -15.09 -1.98 -6.35
N CYS A 191 -15.24 -2.19 -5.04
CA CYS A 191 -16.33 -2.97 -4.45
C CYS A 191 -16.71 -2.38 -3.09
N LEU A 192 -17.98 -2.44 -2.71
CA LEU A 192 -18.44 -2.04 -1.38
C LEU A 192 -18.42 -3.26 -0.43
N ALA A 193 -17.28 -3.67 0.11
CA ALA A 193 -17.22 -4.89 0.93
C ALA A 193 -17.26 -4.64 2.44
N PHE A 194 -16.93 -3.42 2.89
CA PHE A 194 -16.63 -3.15 4.29
C PHE A 194 -17.80 -2.50 5.02
N ARG A 195 -18.47 -3.26 5.90
CA ARG A 195 -19.62 -2.76 6.68
C ARG A 195 -19.15 -1.83 7.79
N MET A 196 -19.76 -0.64 7.83
CA MET A 196 -19.45 0.40 8.80
C MET A 196 -20.51 0.44 9.91
N SER A 197 -20.17 1.12 10.99
CA SER A 197 -21.06 1.41 12.10
C SER A 197 -20.75 2.79 12.66
N ILE A 198 -21.74 3.38 13.32
CA ILE A 198 -21.65 4.66 14.02
C ILE A 198 -21.65 4.39 15.51
N SER A 199 -20.69 4.96 16.22
CA SER A 199 -20.53 4.83 17.67
C SER A 199 -20.42 6.21 18.32
N MET A 200 -20.90 6.34 19.55
CA MET A 200 -20.87 7.60 20.30
C MET A 200 -20.95 7.32 21.80
N MET A 201 -20.58 8.30 22.63
CA MET A 201 -20.78 8.18 24.07
C MET A 201 -22.28 8.04 24.40
N ALA A 202 -22.62 7.28 25.44
CA ALA A 202 -24.00 7.16 25.92
C ALA A 202 -24.61 8.51 26.37
N SER A 203 -23.76 9.50 26.67
CA SER A 203 -24.14 10.88 26.95
C SER A 203 -24.49 11.70 25.70
N ASN A 204 -24.19 11.20 24.49
CA ASN A 204 -24.47 11.91 23.25
C ASN A 204 -25.99 12.03 23.03
N PRO A 205 -26.52 13.20 22.61
CA PRO A 205 -27.96 13.39 22.38
C PRO A 205 -28.60 12.39 21.39
N LEU A 206 -27.81 11.84 20.45
CA LEU A 206 -28.29 10.86 19.48
C LEU A 206 -28.36 9.44 20.04
N ALA A 207 -27.72 9.16 21.18
CA ALA A 207 -27.61 7.82 21.76
C ALA A 207 -28.96 7.25 22.22
N SER A 208 -29.94 8.10 22.55
CA SER A 208 -31.28 7.66 22.99
C SER A 208 -32.22 7.29 21.83
N LYS A 209 -31.79 7.45 20.58
CA LYS A 209 -32.60 7.08 19.42
C LYS A 209 -32.64 5.57 19.26
N SER A 210 -33.80 5.03 18.91
CA SER A 210 -33.94 3.61 18.56
C SER A 210 -33.38 3.28 17.17
N ALA A 211 -33.31 4.27 16.27
CA ALA A 211 -32.72 4.16 14.95
C ALA A 211 -32.13 5.51 14.53
N LEU A 212 -31.04 5.48 13.77
CA LEU A 212 -30.34 6.67 13.30
C LEU A 212 -30.64 6.91 11.82
N SER A 213 -30.92 8.16 11.47
CA SER A 213 -31.07 8.61 10.08
C SER A 213 -29.93 9.55 9.69
N ARG A 214 -29.66 9.69 8.39
CA ARG A 214 -28.71 10.70 7.88
C ARG A 214 -29.08 12.11 8.34
N SER A 215 -30.37 12.44 8.39
CA SER A 215 -30.83 13.76 8.85
C SER A 215 -30.48 14.05 10.31
N ASP A 216 -30.39 13.02 11.15
CA ASP A 216 -30.00 13.18 12.56
C ASP A 216 -28.53 13.58 12.72
N LEU A 217 -27.68 13.23 11.75
CA LEU A 217 -26.26 13.58 11.74
C LEU A 217 -25.98 15.01 11.27
N ARG A 218 -27.02 15.79 10.93
CA ARG A 218 -26.83 17.16 10.43
C ARG A 218 -26.10 18.03 11.48
N GLY A 219 -24.95 18.57 11.12
CA GLY A 219 -24.11 19.38 12.02
C GLY A 219 -23.33 18.58 13.07
N ALA A 220 -23.41 17.24 13.04
CA ALA A 220 -22.67 16.37 13.95
C ALA A 220 -21.15 16.54 13.78
N SER A 221 -20.41 16.36 14.87
CA SER A 221 -18.95 16.33 14.86
C SER A 221 -18.49 14.89 14.66
N ILE A 222 -17.92 14.58 13.50
CA ILE A 222 -17.34 13.28 13.19
C ILE A 222 -15.90 13.24 13.68
N ILE A 223 -15.60 12.24 14.50
CA ILE A 223 -14.25 11.97 15.00
C ILE A 223 -13.49 11.16 13.95
N ILE A 224 -12.31 11.65 13.54
CA ILE A 224 -11.36 10.91 12.72
C ILE A 224 -10.16 10.58 13.60
N ASN A 225 -9.76 9.32 13.64
CA ASN A 225 -8.62 8.87 14.45
C ASN A 225 -7.30 8.78 13.69
N ASP A 226 -7.33 8.94 12.37
CA ASP A 226 -6.13 8.88 11.53
C ASP A 226 -5.70 10.29 11.09
N ALA A 227 -4.57 10.73 11.63
CA ALA A 227 -3.98 12.02 11.29
C ALA A 227 -3.37 12.06 9.88
N HIS A 228 -2.85 10.93 9.38
CA HIS A 228 -2.17 10.85 8.09
C HIS A 228 -3.17 10.82 6.95
N ASN A 229 -4.31 10.16 7.17
CA ASN A 229 -5.37 10.02 6.17
C ASN A 229 -6.57 10.93 6.42
N TYR A 230 -6.41 11.99 7.22
CA TYR A 230 -7.52 12.82 7.67
C TYR A 230 -8.39 13.32 6.50
N ASP A 231 -7.78 13.95 5.48
CA ASP A 231 -8.51 14.50 4.34
C ASP A 231 -9.17 13.41 3.49
N ARG A 232 -8.50 12.25 3.33
CA ARG A 232 -9.00 11.10 2.57
C ARG A 232 -10.22 10.49 3.27
N ILE A 233 -10.10 10.20 4.57
CA ILE A 233 -11.18 9.63 5.38
C ILE A 233 -12.35 10.61 5.50
N ARG A 234 -12.07 11.90 5.68
CA ARG A 234 -13.10 12.95 5.66
C ARG A 234 -13.91 12.89 4.37
N TYR A 235 -13.24 12.93 3.22
CA TYR A 235 -13.90 12.89 1.92
C TYR A 235 -14.76 11.63 1.76
N LEU A 236 -14.24 10.47 2.18
CA LEU A 236 -14.96 9.21 2.12
C LEU A 236 -16.20 9.19 3.03
N TYR A 237 -16.11 9.75 4.25
CA TYR A 237 -17.27 9.90 5.13
C TYR A 237 -18.31 10.87 4.57
N GLU A 238 -17.90 12.00 3.99
CA GLU A 238 -18.83 12.94 3.34
C GLU A 238 -19.58 12.24 2.20
N ARG A 239 -18.87 11.50 1.34
CA ARG A 239 -19.49 10.74 0.24
C ARG A 239 -20.39 9.61 0.74
N MET A 240 -20.00 8.90 1.80
CA MET A 240 -20.76 7.78 2.38
C MET A 240 -22.06 8.24 3.08
N LEU A 241 -21.98 9.35 3.82
CA LEU A 241 -23.10 9.90 4.59
C LEU A 241 -23.98 10.85 3.77
N GLY A 242 -23.40 11.56 2.81
CA GLY A 242 -24.04 12.53 1.94
C GLY A 242 -23.61 13.98 2.22
N ASP A 243 -23.35 14.74 1.15
CA ASP A 243 -22.73 16.07 1.19
C ASP A 243 -23.58 17.17 1.84
N SER A 244 -24.88 16.92 2.03
CA SER A 244 -25.84 17.95 2.49
C SER A 244 -25.98 18.05 4.02
N LEU A 245 -25.15 17.33 4.78
CA LEU A 245 -25.28 17.22 6.24
C LEU A 245 -24.52 18.30 7.03
N ASN A 246 -23.67 19.10 6.39
CA ASN A 246 -22.85 20.14 7.04
C ASN A 246 -22.07 19.58 8.25
N LEU A 247 -21.41 18.44 8.04
CA LEU A 247 -20.66 17.73 9.08
C LEU A 247 -19.45 18.56 9.53
N ARG A 248 -19.17 18.52 10.83
CA ARG A 248 -17.91 19.00 11.40
C ARG A 248 -16.98 17.81 11.58
N PHE A 249 -15.69 18.01 11.47
CA PHE A 249 -14.70 16.95 11.65
C PHE A 249 -13.65 17.39 12.66
N SER A 250 -13.27 16.46 13.53
CA SER A 250 -12.24 16.68 14.53
C SER A 250 -11.29 15.50 14.58
N LEU A 251 -9.99 15.79 14.53
CA LEU A 251 -8.93 14.81 14.65
C LEU A 251 -8.73 14.43 16.12
N GLN A 252 -8.84 13.14 16.44
CA GLN A 252 -8.53 12.58 17.74
C GLN A 252 -7.71 11.30 17.57
N PRO A 253 -6.38 11.40 17.49
CA PRO A 253 -5.54 10.26 17.19
C PRO A 253 -5.64 9.17 18.25
N ILE A 254 -5.56 7.91 17.81
CA ILE A 254 -5.41 6.75 18.69
C ILE A 254 -4.12 6.02 18.35
N ASN A 255 -3.50 5.40 19.35
CA ASN A 255 -2.29 4.59 19.15
C ASN A 255 -2.68 3.19 18.68
N GLY A 256 -3.05 3.08 17.40
CA GLY A 256 -3.56 1.85 16.80
C GLY A 256 -4.94 1.45 17.30
N MET A 257 -5.45 0.32 16.78
CA MET A 257 -6.83 -0.11 17.00
C MET A 257 -7.18 -0.42 18.46
N SER A 258 -6.22 -0.90 19.26
CA SER A 258 -6.43 -1.11 20.69
C SER A 258 -6.74 0.18 21.46
N GLY A 259 -6.36 1.34 20.91
CA GLY A 259 -6.73 2.64 21.46
C GLY A 259 -8.25 2.90 21.45
N LEU A 260 -9.02 2.23 20.57
CA LEU A 260 -10.48 2.33 20.57
C LEU A 260 -11.09 1.89 21.91
N ALA A 261 -10.52 0.86 22.55
CA ALA A 261 -11.00 0.36 23.83
C ALA A 261 -11.03 1.43 24.94
N PHE A 262 -10.23 2.49 24.80
CA PHE A 262 -10.11 3.59 25.77
C PHE A 262 -10.56 4.94 25.21
N ALA A 263 -11.02 4.99 23.97
CA ALA A 263 -11.39 6.25 23.32
C ALA A 263 -12.65 6.86 23.97
N THR A 264 -12.65 8.19 24.06
CA THR A 264 -13.79 9.00 24.53
C THR A 264 -14.12 10.04 23.48
N TYR A 265 -15.37 10.13 23.04
CA TYR A 265 -15.73 10.98 21.90
C TYR A 265 -16.40 12.30 22.28
N GLY A 266 -16.66 12.55 23.57
CA GLY A 266 -17.47 13.68 24.01
C GLY A 266 -18.83 13.70 23.31
N ASP A 267 -19.19 14.84 22.71
CA ASP A 267 -20.39 14.98 21.88
C ASP A 267 -20.18 14.55 20.41
N GLY A 268 -19.01 14.04 20.08
CA GLY A 268 -18.65 13.54 18.77
C GLY A 268 -19.22 12.16 18.47
N VAL A 269 -19.23 11.85 17.18
CA VAL A 269 -19.66 10.58 16.61
C VAL A 269 -18.46 9.95 15.90
N HIS A 270 -18.18 8.69 16.19
CA HIS A 270 -17.09 7.94 15.60
C HIS A 270 -17.63 6.89 14.61
N ILE A 271 -16.94 6.72 13.48
CA ILE A 271 -17.34 5.81 12.42
C ILE A 271 -16.21 4.82 12.17
N CYS A 272 -16.47 3.53 12.32
CA CYS A 272 -15.48 2.49 12.06
C CYS A 272 -16.16 1.23 11.55
N GLY A 273 -15.37 0.27 11.09
CA GLY A 273 -15.87 -1.03 10.69
C GLY A 273 -16.66 -1.69 11.82
N LEU A 274 -17.75 -2.36 11.45
CA LEU A 274 -18.67 -2.94 12.43
C LEU A 274 -17.98 -4.00 13.29
N SER A 275 -17.11 -4.81 12.69
CA SER A 275 -16.39 -5.88 13.39
C SER A 275 -15.45 -5.31 14.47
N GLU A 276 -14.76 -4.23 14.13
CA GLU A 276 -13.81 -3.53 14.98
C GLU A 276 -14.54 -2.87 16.16
N ASN A 277 -15.63 -2.15 15.89
CA ASN A 277 -16.43 -1.53 16.94
C ASN A 277 -17.05 -2.57 17.88
N ARG A 278 -17.59 -3.68 17.35
CA ARG A 278 -18.11 -4.78 18.19
C ARG A 278 -17.02 -5.41 19.04
N HIS A 279 -15.81 -5.55 18.50
CA HIS A 279 -14.68 -6.13 19.23
C HIS A 279 -14.20 -5.20 20.35
N TRP A 280 -13.90 -3.94 20.03
CA TRP A 280 -13.28 -3.01 20.99
C TRP A 280 -14.26 -2.36 21.96
N PHE A 281 -15.56 -2.34 21.64
CA PHE A 281 -16.60 -1.79 22.52
C PHE A 281 -17.46 -2.86 23.21
N ALA A 282 -17.13 -4.15 23.07
CA ALA A 282 -17.92 -5.26 23.65
C ALA A 282 -18.23 -5.05 25.14
N ASP A 283 -17.27 -4.52 25.90
CA ASP A 283 -17.38 -4.30 27.34
C ASP A 283 -17.60 -2.81 27.74
N ARG A 284 -17.88 -1.93 26.76
CA ARG A 284 -18.04 -0.48 26.96
C ARG A 284 -19.52 -0.10 27.07
N ASN A 285 -20.04 -0.08 28.30
CA ASN A 285 -21.43 0.35 28.59
C ASN A 285 -21.67 1.86 28.38
N ASP A 286 -20.60 2.64 28.25
CA ASP A 286 -20.61 4.08 28.02
C ASP A 286 -20.58 4.44 26.52
N ILE A 287 -20.64 3.45 25.62
CA ILE A 287 -20.73 3.65 24.17
C ILE A 287 -22.03 3.03 23.64
N VAL A 288 -22.70 3.75 22.75
CA VAL A 288 -23.85 3.26 21.97
C VAL A 288 -23.44 3.06 20.52
N LEU A 289 -23.83 1.92 19.94
CA LEU A 289 -23.50 1.50 18.59
C LEU A 289 -24.76 1.44 17.71
N PHE A 290 -24.70 2.10 16.56
CA PHE A 290 -25.67 2.01 15.47
C PHE A 290 -25.05 1.28 14.29
N GLU A 291 -25.62 0.15 13.92
CA GLU A 291 -25.14 -0.70 12.81
C GLU A 291 -25.84 -0.44 11.48
N GLU A 292 -26.83 0.45 11.52
CA GLU A 292 -27.68 0.84 10.40
C GLU A 292 -27.84 2.35 10.37
N LEU A 293 -28.04 2.87 9.16
CA LEU A 293 -28.34 4.26 8.90
C LEU A 293 -29.50 4.31 7.91
N ASP A 294 -30.55 5.05 8.23
CA ASP A 294 -31.81 5.06 7.48
C ASP A 294 -32.47 3.66 7.38
N GLY A 295 -32.31 2.85 8.43
CA GLY A 295 -32.88 1.50 8.55
C GLY A 295 -32.24 0.46 7.61
N LYS A 296 -31.01 0.71 7.16
CA LYS A 296 -30.24 -0.21 6.32
C LYS A 296 -28.77 -0.26 6.74
N PRO A 297 -28.09 -1.40 6.53
CA PRO A 297 -26.63 -1.46 6.59
C PRO A 297 -25.99 -0.47 5.62
N PHE A 298 -24.88 0.12 6.04
CA PHE A 298 -24.07 1.02 5.21
C PHE A 298 -22.59 0.63 5.31
N GLY A 299 -21.80 1.04 4.33
CA GLY A 299 -20.42 0.58 4.20
C GLY A 299 -19.51 1.60 3.57
N MET A 300 -18.22 1.36 3.71
CA MET A 300 -17.17 2.16 3.09
C MET A 300 -16.77 1.54 1.75
N PRO A 301 -16.78 2.30 0.64
CA PRO A 301 -16.25 1.83 -0.63
C PRO A 301 -14.78 1.40 -0.49
N THR A 302 -14.44 0.26 -1.11
CA THR A 302 -13.09 -0.32 -1.11
C THR A 302 -12.61 -0.56 -2.53
N SER A 303 -11.31 -0.74 -2.69
CA SER A 303 -10.66 -1.04 -3.95
C SER A 303 -9.75 -2.26 -3.82
N LEU A 304 -9.64 -2.99 -4.93
CA LEU A 304 -8.66 -4.02 -5.18
C LEU A 304 -7.75 -3.55 -6.30
N THR A 305 -6.44 -3.62 -6.10
CA THR A 305 -5.43 -3.15 -7.05
C THR A 305 -4.37 -4.22 -7.29
N TYR A 306 -3.95 -4.42 -8.54
CA TYR A 306 -2.85 -5.32 -8.94
C TYR A 306 -2.15 -4.79 -10.20
N SER A 307 -0.98 -5.33 -10.56
CA SER A 307 -0.25 -4.91 -11.77
C SER A 307 -0.96 -5.32 -13.07
N ALA A 308 -1.01 -4.45 -14.08
CA ALA A 308 -1.54 -4.77 -15.41
C ALA A 308 -0.70 -5.83 -16.13
N ASP A 309 0.57 -5.95 -15.78
CA ASP A 309 1.50 -6.97 -16.29
C ASP A 309 1.59 -8.19 -15.36
N ALA A 310 0.69 -8.30 -14.39
CA ALA A 310 0.64 -9.47 -13.51
C ALA A 310 0.47 -10.76 -14.34
N SER A 311 1.09 -11.84 -13.87
CA SER A 311 0.94 -13.18 -14.44
C SER A 311 -0.50 -13.66 -14.37
N ASP A 312 -0.90 -14.57 -15.26
CA ASP A 312 -2.28 -15.05 -15.36
C ASP A 312 -2.83 -15.59 -14.03
N TRP A 313 -2.01 -16.29 -13.24
CA TRP A 313 -2.41 -16.82 -11.93
C TRP A 313 -2.74 -15.72 -10.90
N VAL A 314 -2.05 -14.56 -10.94
CA VAL A 314 -2.35 -13.41 -10.07
C VAL A 314 -3.65 -12.75 -10.51
N ARG A 315 -3.89 -12.65 -11.82
CA ARG A 315 -5.16 -12.10 -12.36
C ARG A 315 -6.35 -12.99 -11.98
N GLU A 316 -6.18 -14.31 -12.05
CA GLU A 316 -7.17 -15.28 -11.58
C GLU A 316 -7.42 -15.13 -10.08
N GLY A 317 -6.35 -15.07 -9.27
CA GLY A 317 -6.45 -14.81 -7.84
C GLY A 317 -7.18 -13.50 -7.53
N ALA A 318 -6.84 -12.41 -8.22
CA ALA A 318 -7.50 -11.12 -8.08
C ALA A 318 -9.00 -11.16 -8.42
N ALA A 319 -9.40 -11.92 -9.44
CA ALA A 319 -10.81 -12.13 -9.78
C ALA A 319 -11.56 -12.84 -8.65
N ILE A 320 -10.99 -13.91 -8.09
CA ILE A 320 -11.60 -14.64 -6.96
C ILE A 320 -11.65 -13.78 -5.69
N VAL A 321 -10.61 -13.00 -5.42
CA VAL A 321 -10.58 -12.05 -4.30
C VAL A 321 -11.71 -11.02 -4.44
N LEU A 322 -11.93 -10.49 -5.65
CA LEU A 322 -13.04 -9.57 -5.93
C LEU A 322 -14.41 -10.24 -5.73
N GLU A 323 -14.57 -11.50 -6.14
CA GLU A 323 -15.79 -12.28 -5.87
C GLU A 323 -16.03 -12.51 -4.37
N CYS A 324 -14.95 -12.69 -3.59
CA CYS A 324 -15.02 -12.79 -2.14
C CYS A 324 -15.45 -11.46 -1.50
N MET A 325 -14.90 -10.34 -1.96
CA MET A 325 -15.33 -8.99 -1.55
C MET A 325 -16.83 -8.77 -1.82
N GLU A 326 -17.29 -9.18 -3.01
CA GLU A 326 -18.69 -9.08 -3.42
C GLU A 326 -19.61 -10.02 -2.62
N ALA A 327 -19.13 -11.20 -2.24
CA ALA A 327 -19.86 -12.08 -1.34
C ALA A 327 -19.93 -11.53 0.08
N CYS A 328 -18.85 -10.92 0.59
CA CYS A 328 -18.86 -10.19 1.87
C CYS A 328 -19.87 -9.04 1.85
N ARG A 329 -19.92 -8.26 0.76
CA ARG A 329 -20.91 -7.18 0.57
C ARG A 329 -22.34 -7.69 0.77
N LYS A 330 -22.70 -8.77 0.08
CA LYS A 330 -24.04 -9.38 0.13
C LYS A 330 -24.39 -9.88 1.53
N GLU A 331 -23.47 -10.57 2.18
CA GLU A 331 -23.68 -11.10 3.53
C GLU A 331 -23.76 -9.99 4.59
N ASN A 332 -23.04 -8.89 4.38
CA ASN A 332 -23.14 -7.70 5.18
C ASN A 332 -24.43 -6.89 4.94
N GLY A 333 -25.27 -7.29 3.97
CA GLY A 333 -26.53 -6.61 3.66
C GLY A 333 -26.36 -5.24 2.97
N LEU A 334 -25.19 -5.00 2.38
CA LEU A 334 -24.85 -3.74 1.73
C LEU A 334 -25.45 -3.66 0.33
N ALA A 335 -26.00 -2.51 -0.05
CA ALA A 335 -26.53 -2.26 -1.39
C ALA A 335 -25.40 -2.32 -2.46
N SER A 336 -25.77 -2.55 -3.72
CA SER A 336 -24.84 -2.64 -4.86
C SER A 336 -24.39 -1.29 -5.36
#